data_AF-A0A924PCW7-F1
#
_entry.id   AF-A0A924PCW7-F1
#
_cell.length_a   1.000
_cell.length_b   1.000
_cell.length_c   1.000
_cell.angle_alpha   90.00
_cell.angle_beta   90.00
_cell.angle_gamma   90.00
#
_symmetry.space_group_name_H-M   'P 1'
#
loop_
_entity.id
_entity.type
_entity.pdbx_description
1 polymer ?
#
loop_
_entity_poly.entity_id
_entity_poly.type
_entity_poly.pdbx_seq_one_letter_code
_entity_poly.pdbx_strand_id
1 'polypeptide(L)'
;MIAGALAHESAKQEALEAWHSEHFPSMATWTATLGNQGFIPLKEAVRLHQALRTLPLTMDAVHTVWISEDLNWVTVFEEEPFVFTRTTGALPSHWSPSGVAWVGFDQAQQELSKKKTVKTVQLAKSAPGIRKPGPKIALDPRALRF
;
A
#
# COMPACT_ATOMS: atom_id res chain seq x y z
N MET A 1 -30.27 -11.96 30.63
CA MET A 1 -30.16 -11.74 29.16
C MET A 1 -28.73 -11.51 28.65
N ILE A 2 -27.69 -11.59 29.49
CA ILE A 2 -26.30 -11.29 29.05
C ILE A 2 -25.68 -12.45 28.26
N ALA A 3 -25.97 -13.69 28.62
CA ALA A 3 -25.43 -14.88 27.94
C ALA A 3 -25.89 -15.00 26.47
N GLY A 4 -27.12 -14.56 26.15
CA GLY A 4 -27.64 -14.61 24.79
C GLY A 4 -26.97 -13.61 23.85
N ALA A 5 -26.64 -12.40 24.33
CA ALA A 5 -25.94 -11.39 23.54
C ALA A 5 -24.50 -11.83 23.22
N LEU A 6 -23.78 -12.36 24.22
CA LEU A 6 -22.41 -12.86 24.02
C LEU A 6 -22.35 -14.04 23.04
N ALA A 7 -23.29 -14.98 23.14
CA ALA A 7 -23.37 -16.10 22.22
C ALA A 7 -23.67 -15.65 20.77
N HIS A 8 -24.56 -14.67 20.59
CA HIS A 8 -24.84 -14.10 19.28
C HIS A 8 -23.60 -13.38 18.71
N GLU A 9 -22.88 -12.61 19.51
CA GLU A 9 -21.67 -11.92 19.06
C GLU A 9 -20.58 -12.91 18.62
N SER A 10 -20.36 -13.98 19.39
CA SER A 10 -19.42 -15.06 19.02
C SER A 10 -19.80 -15.72 17.70
N ALA A 11 -21.06 -16.12 17.54
CA ALA A 11 -21.52 -16.77 16.31
C ALA A 11 -21.40 -15.86 15.07
N LYS A 12 -21.66 -14.57 15.25
CA LYS A 12 -21.49 -13.58 14.17
C LYS A 12 -20.02 -13.41 13.78
N GLN A 13 -19.13 -13.36 14.77
CA GLN A 13 -17.69 -13.24 14.53
C GLN A 13 -17.14 -14.47 13.82
N GLU A 14 -17.51 -15.68 14.26
CA GLU A 14 -17.12 -16.93 13.60
C GLU A 14 -17.63 -17.00 12.16
N ALA A 15 -18.88 -16.61 11.91
CA ALA A 15 -19.44 -16.59 10.55
C ALA A 15 -18.70 -15.60 9.63
N LEU A 16 -18.29 -14.44 10.16
CA LEU A 16 -17.48 -13.47 9.42
C LEU A 16 -16.09 -14.01 9.11
N GLU A 17 -15.43 -14.65 10.08
CA GLU A 17 -14.11 -15.24 9.89
C GLU A 17 -14.14 -16.38 8.85
N ALA A 18 -15.14 -17.26 8.93
CA ALA A 18 -15.39 -18.29 7.94
C ALA A 18 -15.60 -17.68 6.55
N TRP A 19 -16.48 -16.68 6.44
CA TRP A 19 -16.74 -16.01 5.16
C TRP A 19 -15.48 -15.36 4.57
N HIS A 20 -14.68 -14.66 5.39
CA HIS A 20 -13.41 -14.08 4.96
C HIS A 20 -12.41 -15.14 4.48
N SER A 21 -12.37 -16.30 5.12
CA SER A 21 -11.49 -17.40 4.72
C SER A 21 -11.92 -18.03 3.39
N GLU A 22 -13.23 -18.11 3.13
CA GLU A 22 -13.79 -18.69 1.91
C GLU A 22 -13.74 -17.72 0.72
N HIS A 23 -13.86 -16.41 0.97
CA HIS A 23 -14.01 -15.40 -0.08
C HIS A 23 -12.79 -14.51 -0.17
N PHE A 24 -11.64 -15.06 -0.57
CA PHE A 24 -10.42 -14.27 -0.76
C PHE A 24 -10.60 -13.16 -1.84
N PRO A 25 -10.04 -11.94 -1.66
CA PRO A 25 -10.08 -10.91 -2.70
C PRO A 25 -9.42 -11.41 -3.99
N SER A 26 -10.15 -11.38 -5.09
CA SER A 26 -9.60 -11.84 -6.37
C SER A 26 -8.36 -11.04 -6.79
N MET A 27 -7.49 -11.68 -7.57
CA MET A 27 -6.29 -11.02 -8.11
C MET A 27 -6.60 -9.79 -8.97
N ALA A 28 -7.78 -9.73 -9.59
CA ALA A 28 -8.27 -8.55 -10.30
C ALA A 28 -8.50 -7.38 -9.32
N THR A 29 -9.10 -7.64 -8.16
CA THR A 29 -9.30 -6.65 -7.08
C THR A 29 -7.97 -6.14 -6.56
N TRP A 30 -7.01 -7.03 -6.31
CA TRP A 30 -5.64 -6.64 -5.92
C TRP A 30 -4.98 -5.74 -6.96
N THR A 31 -4.99 -6.16 -8.22
CA THR A 31 -4.36 -5.42 -9.33
C THR A 31 -4.99 -4.04 -9.51
N ALA A 32 -6.32 -3.94 -9.48
CA ALA A 32 -7.02 -2.66 -9.60
C ALA A 32 -6.68 -1.73 -8.43
N THR A 33 -6.73 -2.26 -7.20
CA THR A 33 -6.54 -1.45 -5.99
C THR A 33 -5.09 -0.99 -5.83
N LEU A 34 -4.14 -1.92 -5.97
CA LEU A 34 -2.71 -1.60 -5.88
C LEU A 34 -2.26 -0.77 -7.09
N GLY A 35 -2.84 -0.99 -8.27
CA GLY A 35 -2.62 -0.18 -9.48
C GLY A 35 -2.97 1.30 -9.27
N ASN A 36 -4.11 1.59 -8.64
CA ASN A 36 -4.50 2.96 -8.24
C ASN A 36 -3.50 3.60 -7.24
N GLN A 37 -2.70 2.77 -6.57
CA GLN A 37 -1.67 3.19 -5.65
C GLN A 37 -0.26 3.20 -6.27
N GLY A 38 -0.14 2.97 -7.57
CA GLY A 38 1.11 3.02 -8.34
C GLY A 38 1.95 1.74 -8.28
N PHE A 39 1.39 0.64 -7.79
CA PHE A 39 2.06 -0.66 -7.85
C PHE A 39 1.81 -1.33 -9.20
N ILE A 40 2.80 -2.10 -9.65
CA ILE A 40 2.72 -2.93 -10.84
C ILE A 40 3.01 -4.40 -10.47
N PRO A 41 2.34 -5.37 -11.13
CA PRO A 41 2.63 -6.78 -10.93
C PRO A 41 4.03 -7.11 -11.49
N LEU A 42 4.85 -7.79 -10.70
CA LEU A 42 6.19 -8.19 -11.11
C LEU A 42 6.12 -9.47 -11.96
N LYS A 43 6.46 -9.33 -13.24
CA LYS A 43 6.46 -10.45 -14.21
C LYS A 43 7.83 -11.11 -14.39
N GLU A 44 8.89 -10.47 -13.94
CA GLU A 44 10.26 -10.93 -14.14
C GLU A 44 10.62 -12.02 -13.12
N ALA A 45 10.68 -13.28 -13.57
CA ALA A 45 10.86 -14.45 -12.71
C ALA A 45 12.11 -14.38 -11.81
N VAL A 46 13.24 -13.89 -12.36
CA VAL A 46 14.51 -13.76 -11.60
C VAL A 46 14.33 -12.81 -10.41
N ARG A 47 13.70 -11.65 -10.63
CA ARG A 47 13.46 -10.68 -9.57
C ARG A 47 12.40 -11.14 -8.59
N LEU A 48 11.37 -11.82 -9.07
CA LEU A 48 10.35 -12.41 -8.23
C LEU A 48 11.01 -13.39 -7.26
N HIS A 49 11.83 -14.31 -7.75
CA HIS A 49 12.57 -15.25 -6.89
C HIS A 49 13.51 -14.52 -5.91
N GLN A 50 14.20 -13.45 -6.34
CA GLN A 50 15.06 -12.66 -5.45
C GLN A 50 14.28 -11.96 -4.35
N ALA A 51 13.12 -11.37 -4.66
CA ALA A 51 12.27 -10.70 -3.69
C ALA A 51 11.64 -11.70 -2.70
N LEU A 52 11.25 -12.88 -3.19
CA LEU A 52 10.69 -13.93 -2.33
C LEU A 52 11.73 -14.56 -1.40
N ARG A 53 13.01 -14.60 -1.79
CA ARG A 53 14.09 -15.12 -0.93
C ARG A 53 14.31 -14.30 0.35
N THR A 54 13.88 -13.05 0.38
CA THR A 54 14.00 -12.21 1.59
C THR A 54 12.83 -12.39 2.55
N LEU A 55 11.80 -13.16 2.17
CA LEU A 55 10.71 -13.47 3.06
C LEU A 55 11.10 -14.51 4.13
N PRO A 56 10.45 -14.48 5.31
CA PRO A 56 10.64 -15.49 6.34
C PRO A 56 10.19 -16.89 5.88
N LEU A 57 10.83 -17.95 6.38
CA LEU A 57 10.41 -19.33 6.11
C LEU A 57 9.03 -19.71 6.68
N THR A 58 8.48 -18.92 7.61
CA THR A 58 7.22 -19.21 8.32
C THR A 58 5.97 -18.88 7.49
N MET A 59 6.00 -19.21 6.20
CA MET A 59 5.17 -18.61 5.17
C MET A 59 4.10 -19.54 4.60
N ASP A 60 3.80 -20.61 5.32
CA ASP A 60 3.08 -21.74 4.77
C ASP A 60 1.55 -21.54 4.72
N ALA A 61 1.07 -20.33 5.06
CA ALA A 61 -0.36 -20.04 5.09
C ALA A 61 -0.82 -19.41 3.77
N VAL A 62 -1.64 -20.17 3.05
CA VAL A 62 -2.45 -19.70 1.91
C VAL A 62 -3.27 -18.49 2.36
N HIS A 63 -3.47 -17.55 1.46
CA HIS A 63 -4.19 -16.28 1.67
C HIS A 63 -3.49 -15.28 2.60
N THR A 64 -2.19 -15.45 2.87
CA THR A 64 -1.43 -14.44 3.61
C THR A 64 -0.99 -13.28 2.72
N VAL A 65 -1.02 -12.10 3.31
CA VAL A 65 -0.56 -10.85 2.70
C VAL A 65 0.67 -10.37 3.45
N TRP A 66 1.72 -10.02 2.71
CA TRP A 66 2.95 -9.48 3.25
C TRP A 66 3.31 -8.18 2.56
N ILE A 67 3.91 -7.27 3.32
CA ILE A 67 4.31 -5.96 2.83
C ILE A 67 5.76 -5.75 3.25
N SER A 68 6.54 -5.12 2.38
CA SER A 68 7.88 -4.73 2.76
C SER A 68 7.85 -3.57 3.76
N GLU A 69 8.84 -3.51 4.63
CA GLU A 69 9.00 -2.40 5.60
C GLU A 69 9.07 -1.03 4.91
N ASP A 70 9.67 -0.99 3.71
CA ASP A 70 9.76 0.20 2.90
C ASP A 70 8.43 0.54 2.17
N LEU A 71 7.37 -0.24 2.32
CA LEU A 71 6.04 -0.05 1.73
C LEU A 71 6.05 0.15 0.20
N ASN A 72 7.05 -0.42 -0.47
CA ASN A 72 7.18 -0.40 -1.93
C ASN A 72 6.90 -1.76 -2.55
N TRP A 73 6.78 -2.82 -1.75
CA TRP A 73 6.49 -4.17 -2.18
C TRP A 73 5.32 -4.75 -1.40
N VAL A 74 4.49 -5.51 -2.10
CA VAL A 74 3.38 -6.28 -1.52
C VAL A 74 3.43 -7.65 -2.15
N THR A 75 3.26 -8.70 -1.37
CA THR A 75 3.08 -10.04 -1.90
C THR A 75 1.87 -10.71 -1.27
N VAL A 76 1.22 -11.54 -2.09
CA VAL A 76 -0.01 -12.22 -1.76
C VAL A 76 0.17 -13.69 -2.09
N PHE A 77 -0.12 -14.55 -1.12
CA PHE A 77 -0.01 -16.00 -1.25
C PHE A 77 -1.37 -16.60 -1.55
N GLU A 78 -1.51 -17.21 -2.72
CA GLU A 78 -2.65 -18.07 -3.06
C GLU A 78 -2.09 -19.48 -3.31
N GLU A 79 -2.26 -20.06 -4.50
CA GLU A 79 -1.52 -21.24 -4.94
C GLU A 79 -0.06 -20.89 -5.26
N GLU A 80 0.14 -19.73 -5.89
CA GLU A 80 1.45 -19.18 -6.21
C GLU A 80 1.59 -17.76 -5.64
N PRO A 81 2.81 -17.34 -5.28
CA PRO A 81 3.08 -16.00 -4.80
C PRO A 81 2.92 -14.96 -5.91
N PHE A 82 2.01 -14.01 -5.71
CA PHE A 82 1.92 -12.82 -6.53
C PHE A 82 2.68 -11.67 -5.85
N VAL A 83 3.57 -11.01 -6.59
CA VAL A 83 4.37 -9.90 -6.08
C VAL A 83 4.05 -8.64 -6.85
N PHE A 84 3.78 -7.56 -6.13
CA PHE A 84 3.56 -6.22 -6.62
C PHE A 84 4.67 -5.30 -6.13
N THR A 85 5.12 -4.39 -6.98
CA THR A 85 6.14 -3.41 -6.61
C THR A 85 5.84 -2.02 -7.17
N ARG A 86 6.23 -0.98 -6.44
CA ARG A 86 6.30 0.41 -6.92
C ARG A 86 7.65 0.74 -7.55
N THR A 87 8.68 -0.03 -7.24
CA THR A 87 10.07 0.28 -7.60
C THR A 87 10.74 -0.92 -8.24
N THR A 88 11.31 -0.75 -9.42
CA THR A 88 12.05 -1.82 -10.12
C THR A 88 13.51 -1.92 -9.72
N GLY A 89 14.00 -1.01 -8.87
CA GLY A 89 15.42 -0.90 -8.53
C GLY A 89 15.84 -1.72 -7.31
N ALA A 90 15.31 -1.37 -6.13
CA ALA A 90 15.72 -1.98 -4.86
C ALA A 90 14.82 -3.15 -4.48
N LEU A 91 15.44 -4.26 -4.06
CA LEU A 91 14.75 -5.41 -3.48
C LEU A 91 14.26 -5.08 -2.05
N PRO A 92 13.19 -5.74 -1.57
CA PRO A 92 12.70 -5.55 -0.21
C PRO A 92 13.71 -6.13 0.79
N SER A 93 14.11 -5.31 1.77
CA SER A 93 15.03 -5.70 2.84
C SER A 93 14.38 -6.63 3.86
N HIS A 94 13.15 -6.29 4.28
CA HIS A 94 12.38 -7.01 5.27
C HIS A 94 10.90 -7.00 4.90
N TRP A 95 10.21 -8.05 5.33
CA TRP A 95 8.78 -8.23 5.14
C TRP A 95 8.08 -8.36 6.48
N SER A 96 6.90 -7.76 6.57
CA SER A 96 5.99 -7.89 7.70
C SER A 96 4.67 -8.51 7.23
N PRO A 97 4.09 -9.45 8.00
CA PRO A 97 2.78 -9.98 7.68
C PRO A 97 1.74 -8.88 7.94
N SER A 98 0.89 -8.64 6.95
CA SER A 98 -0.23 -7.69 7.08
C SER A 98 -1.54 -8.39 7.44
N GLY A 99 -1.59 -9.73 7.42
CA GLY A 99 -2.77 -10.50 7.81
C GLY A 99 -3.17 -11.54 6.75
N VAL A 100 -4.38 -12.06 6.90
CA VAL A 100 -4.94 -13.13 6.06
C VAL A 100 -6.20 -12.62 5.36
N ALA A 101 -6.40 -13.04 4.11
CA ALA A 101 -7.58 -12.76 3.31
C ALA A 101 -7.98 -11.27 3.27
N TRP A 102 -9.27 -10.97 3.45
CA TRP A 102 -9.78 -9.59 3.47
C TRP A 102 -9.15 -8.74 4.57
N VAL A 103 -8.89 -9.31 5.74
CA VAL A 103 -8.25 -8.58 6.84
C VAL A 103 -6.84 -8.14 6.43
N GLY A 104 -6.09 -9.04 5.79
CA GLY A 104 -4.77 -8.71 5.24
C GLY A 104 -4.83 -7.66 4.14
N PHE A 105 -5.84 -7.73 3.27
CA PHE A 105 -6.08 -6.74 2.21
C PHE A 105 -6.37 -5.35 2.78
N ASP A 106 -7.29 -5.24 3.74
CA ASP A 106 -7.68 -3.97 4.35
C ASP A 106 -6.52 -3.36 5.16
N GLN A 107 -5.82 -4.17 5.95
CA GLN A 107 -4.64 -3.72 6.69
C GLN A 107 -3.56 -3.22 5.74
N ALA A 108 -3.30 -3.94 4.64
CA ALA A 108 -2.32 -3.53 3.65
C ALA A 108 -2.67 -2.18 3.02
N GLN A 109 -3.94 -1.96 2.67
CA GLN A 109 -4.37 -0.67 2.15
C GLN A 109 -4.20 0.45 3.17
N GLN A 110 -4.53 0.20 4.43
CA GLN A 110 -4.37 1.19 5.50
C GLN A 110 -2.90 1.56 5.71
N GLU A 111 -1.99 0.59 5.71
CA GLU A 111 -0.55 0.84 5.83
C GLU A 111 0.01 1.62 4.64
N LEU A 112 -0.35 1.21 3.42
CA LEU A 112 0.13 1.84 2.19
C LEU A 112 -0.42 3.27 2.02
N SER A 113 -1.62 3.55 2.50
CA SER A 113 -2.23 4.88 2.46
C SER A 113 -1.63 5.85 3.50
N LYS A 114 -1.31 5.37 4.72
CA LYS A 114 -0.64 6.19 5.75
C LYS A 114 0.65 6.85 5.24
N LYS A 115 1.45 6.13 4.44
CA LYS A 115 2.70 6.67 3.86
C LYS A 115 2.47 7.83 2.88
N LYS A 116 1.37 7.83 2.12
CA LYS A 116 1.03 8.96 1.24
C LYS A 116 0.76 10.23 2.07
N THR A 117 0.02 10.10 3.16
CA THR A 117 -0.35 11.25 4.01
C THR A 117 0.87 11.89 4.68
N VAL A 118 1.81 11.10 5.19
CA VAL A 118 3.02 11.63 5.87
C VAL A 118 3.91 12.41 4.89
N LYS A 119 4.11 11.90 3.66
CA LYS A 119 4.89 12.63 2.65
C LYS A 119 4.22 13.94 2.22
N THR A 120 2.89 13.96 2.07
CA THR A 120 2.16 15.19 1.71
C THR A 120 2.20 16.24 2.82
N VAL A 121 2.08 15.83 4.10
CA VAL A 121 2.16 16.77 5.23
C VAL A 121 3.58 17.32 5.41
N GLN A 122 4.62 16.49 5.17
CA GLN A 122 6.00 16.97 5.21
C GLN A 122 6.31 17.92 4.04
N LEU A 123 5.82 17.64 2.82
CA LEU A 123 5.98 18.55 1.67
C LEU A 123 5.28 19.90 1.90
N ALA A 124 4.12 19.89 2.54
CA ALA A 124 3.39 21.11 2.88
C ALA A 124 4.07 21.94 3.98
N LYS A 125 4.82 21.30 4.89
CA LYS A 125 5.58 21.98 5.95
C LYS A 125 6.98 22.43 5.53
N SER A 126 7.56 21.85 4.47
CA SER A 126 8.88 22.20 3.95
C SER A 126 8.86 23.16 2.76
N ALA A 127 7.69 23.64 2.32
CA ALA A 127 7.58 24.73 1.36
C ALA A 127 8.21 26.01 1.96
N PRO A 128 9.37 26.48 1.47
CA PRO A 128 10.02 27.66 2.00
C PRO A 128 9.40 28.89 1.37
N GLY A 129 8.82 29.76 2.20
CA GLY A 129 8.65 31.18 1.91
C GLY A 129 7.62 31.50 0.83
N ILE A 130 6.49 32.04 1.27
CA ILE A 130 5.74 33.03 0.51
C ILE A 130 6.75 34.12 0.10
N ARG A 131 7.24 34.06 -1.15
CA ARG A 131 8.04 35.15 -1.72
C ARG A 131 7.14 36.38 -1.71
N LYS A 132 7.52 37.39 -0.91
CA LYS A 132 6.91 38.72 -0.99
C LYS A 132 6.96 39.17 -2.46
N PRO A 133 5.87 39.74 -3.00
CA PRO A 133 5.90 40.30 -4.34
C PRO A 133 7.01 41.35 -4.40
N GLY A 134 7.95 41.16 -5.33
CA GLY A 134 9.02 42.12 -5.58
C GLY A 134 8.44 43.49 -5.98
N PRO A 135 9.18 44.59 -5.77
CA PRO A 135 8.73 45.92 -6.14
C PRO A 135 8.41 45.94 -7.64
N LYS A 136 7.20 46.41 -7.98
CA LYS A 136 6.79 46.61 -9.38
C LYS A 136 7.71 47.66 -9.99
N ILE A 137 8.63 47.24 -10.85
CA ILE A 137 9.42 48.15 -11.68
C ILE A 137 8.43 48.76 -12.68
N ALA A 138 8.11 50.03 -12.50
CA ALA A 138 7.33 50.79 -13.47
C ALA A 138 8.18 50.94 -14.74
N LEU A 139 7.78 50.28 -15.82
CA LEU A 139 8.36 50.52 -17.13
C LEU A 139 7.98 51.93 -17.59
N ASP A 140 8.99 52.76 -17.83
CA ASP A 140 8.84 54.10 -18.40
C ASP A 140 8.35 54.00 -19.85
N PRO A 141 7.18 54.54 -20.20
CA PRO A 141 6.60 54.46 -21.55
C PRO A 141 7.39 55.23 -22.62
N ARG A 142 8.47 55.93 -22.27
CA ARG A 142 9.30 56.68 -23.22
C ARG A 142 10.36 55.85 -23.94
N ALA A 143 10.57 54.59 -23.55
CA ALA A 143 11.59 53.71 -24.14
C ALA A 143 11.16 53.03 -25.46
N LEU A 144 9.95 53.28 -25.97
CA LEU A 144 9.47 52.75 -27.24
C LEU A 144 9.22 53.89 -28.23
N ARG A 145 10.28 54.35 -28.87
CA ARG A 145 10.19 55.07 -30.15
C ARG A 145 11.14 54.38 -31.13
N PHE A 146 10.56 53.59 -32.02
CA PHE A 146 11.12 53.25 -33.32
C PHE A 146 10.24 53.93 -34.37
#